data_AF-A0A1I2E3W2-F1
#
_entry.id   AF-A0A1I2E3W2-F1
#
_cell.length_a   1.000
_cell.length_b   1.000
_cell.length_c   1.000
_cell.angle_alpha   90.00
_cell.angle_beta   90.00
_cell.angle_gamma   90.00
#
_symmetry.space_group_name_H-M   'P 1'
#
loop_
_entity.id
_entity.type
_entity.pdbx_description
1 polymer ?
#
loop_
_entity_poly.entity_id
_entity_poly.type
_entity_poly.pdbx_seq_one_letter_code
_entity_poly.pdbx_strand_id
1 'polypeptide(L)'
;MRAPSHEPLPAILTRATEGDFDGDALLHRIADDYTSDNGIADIDISDPAFDFVRSITVYSVERLHQREAGGDDDEYCLRYEDVRIGRYGLQGDFYWQSGEPSDLPDAYVGDERWGDHCPTVNNRAVFVEWSDYQGNFGYEQVNY
;
A
#
# COMPACT_ATOMS: atom_id res chain seq x y z
N MET A 1 -25.19 5.21 26.77
CA MET A 1 -24.41 4.02 26.35
C MET A 1 -22.96 4.47 26.26
N ARG A 2 -22.05 3.83 27.00
CA ARG A 2 -20.64 4.24 27.13
C ARG A 2 -19.84 3.38 26.16
N ALA A 3 -19.13 3.98 25.21
CA ALA A 3 -18.26 3.26 24.29
C ALA A 3 -17.14 2.55 25.07
N PRO A 4 -16.73 1.34 24.69
CA PRO A 4 -15.54 0.71 25.27
C PRO A 4 -14.31 1.58 24.97
N SER A 5 -13.58 1.92 26.02
CA SER A 5 -12.29 2.60 25.91
C SER A 5 -11.26 1.62 25.39
N HIS A 6 -10.80 1.81 24.14
CA HIS A 6 -9.65 1.09 23.62
C HIS A 6 -8.40 1.83 24.09
N GLU A 7 -7.67 1.24 25.04
CA GLU A 7 -6.36 1.75 25.43
C GLU A 7 -5.33 1.39 24.35
N PRO A 8 -4.43 2.33 23.98
CA PRO A 8 -3.40 2.03 23.01
C PRO A 8 -2.44 0.98 23.59
N LEU A 9 -2.06 -0.01 22.77
CA LEU A 9 -1.22 -1.17 23.12
C LEU A 9 0.05 -0.85 23.96
N PRO A 10 0.74 0.32 23.82
CA PRO A 10 1.85 0.68 24.71
C PRO A 10 1.48 0.68 26.20
N ALA A 11 0.24 1.03 26.54
CA ALA A 11 -0.26 1.07 27.92
C ALA A 11 -0.50 -0.34 28.50
N ILE A 12 -0.95 -1.27 27.66
CA ILE A 12 -1.20 -2.67 28.04
C ILE A 12 0.13 -3.41 28.26
N LEU A 13 1.11 -3.18 27.39
CA LEU A 13 2.45 -3.75 27.49
C LEU A 13 3.19 -3.35 28.78
N THR A 14 2.87 -2.20 29.36
CA THR A 14 3.48 -1.74 30.62
C THR A 14 2.98 -2.54 31.83
N ARG A 15 1.76 -3.08 31.79
CA ARG A 15 1.16 -3.88 32.88
C ARG A 15 1.48 -5.38 32.75
N ALA A 16 1.85 -5.82 31.56
CA ALA A 16 2.31 -7.17 31.26
C ALA A 16 3.63 -7.55 31.94
N THR A 17 4.45 -6.60 32.40
CA THR A 17 5.77 -6.92 32.94
C THR A 17 5.76 -7.50 34.36
N GLU A 18 4.60 -7.80 34.95
CA GLU A 18 4.46 -8.12 36.38
C GLU A 18 3.99 -9.55 36.73
N GLY A 19 3.78 -10.48 35.77
CA GLY A 19 3.46 -11.87 36.13
C GLY A 19 3.41 -12.84 34.95
N ASP A 20 3.79 -14.11 35.21
CA ASP A 20 3.89 -15.28 34.33
C ASP A 20 3.10 -15.17 33.00
N PHE A 21 3.83 -14.89 31.90
CA PHE A 21 3.27 -14.62 30.57
C PHE A 21 3.17 -15.91 29.74
N ASP A 22 1.94 -16.39 29.53
CA ASP A 22 1.65 -17.35 28.47
C ASP A 22 1.44 -16.58 27.15
N GLY A 23 2.51 -16.49 26.37
CA GLY A 23 2.54 -15.74 25.11
C GLY A 23 1.56 -16.26 24.05
N ASP A 24 1.27 -17.56 24.03
CA ASP A 24 0.36 -18.14 23.06
C ASP A 24 -1.10 -17.81 23.41
N ALA A 25 -1.45 -17.78 24.70
CA ALA A 25 -2.77 -17.34 25.15
C ALA A 25 -3.01 -15.84 24.88
N LEU A 26 -1.97 -15.02 24.98
CA LEU A 26 -2.04 -13.60 24.61
C LEU A 26 -2.21 -13.43 23.10
N LEU A 27 -1.41 -14.14 22.30
CA LEU A 27 -1.50 -14.09 20.84
C LEU A 27 -2.86 -14.56 20.34
N HIS A 28 -3.43 -15.60 20.95
CA HIS A 28 -4.79 -16.05 20.63
C HIS A 28 -5.85 -15.00 20.96
N ARG A 29 -5.75 -14.32 22.10
CA ARG A 29 -6.69 -13.24 22.43
C ARG A 29 -6.53 -12.01 21.54
N ILE A 30 -5.30 -11.65 21.16
CA ILE A 30 -5.05 -10.58 20.20
C ILE A 30 -5.53 -10.99 18.80
N ALA A 31 -5.49 -12.26 18.43
CA ALA A 31 -6.11 -12.69 17.17
C ALA A 31 -7.64 -12.56 17.26
N ASP A 32 -8.25 -13.12 18.30
CA ASP A 32 -9.71 -13.16 18.48
C ASP A 32 -10.35 -11.76 18.62
N ASP A 33 -9.68 -10.81 19.28
CA ASP A 33 -10.18 -9.44 19.44
C ASP A 33 -10.03 -8.59 18.16
N TYR A 34 -9.16 -8.99 17.23
CA TYR A 34 -8.81 -8.18 16.05
C TYR A 34 -9.22 -8.82 14.71
N THR A 35 -9.67 -10.09 14.69
CA THR A 35 -10.23 -10.74 13.50
C THR A 35 -11.74 -10.93 13.63
N SER A 36 -12.52 -10.35 12.71
CA SER A 36 -13.95 -10.68 12.59
C SER A 36 -14.14 -12.15 12.23
N ASP A 37 -15.32 -12.70 12.53
CA ASP A 37 -15.77 -14.05 12.15
C ASP A 37 -15.60 -14.37 10.64
N ASN A 38 -15.42 -13.36 9.80
CA ASN A 38 -15.26 -13.48 8.35
C ASN A 38 -13.79 -13.54 7.89
N GLY A 39 -12.82 -13.53 8.82
CA GLY A 39 -11.38 -13.49 8.52
C GLY A 39 -10.86 -12.13 8.05
N ILE A 40 -11.68 -11.08 8.19
CA ILE A 40 -11.28 -9.68 7.96
C ILE A 40 -10.90 -9.10 9.30
N ALA A 41 -9.77 -8.41 9.38
CA ALA A 41 -9.37 -7.71 10.60
C ALA A 41 -10.42 -6.62 10.91
N ASP A 42 -11.14 -6.71 12.03
CA ASP A 42 -12.14 -5.72 12.48
C ASP A 42 -11.45 -4.58 13.24
N ILE A 43 -10.40 -4.04 12.63
CA ILE A 43 -9.57 -3.03 13.26
C ILE A 43 -10.09 -1.67 12.79
N ASP A 44 -10.84 -1.01 13.67
CA ASP A 44 -11.22 0.38 13.47
C ASP A 44 -9.98 1.26 13.56
N ILE A 45 -9.44 1.58 12.39
CA ILE A 45 -8.33 2.51 12.30
C ILE A 45 -8.80 3.96 12.25
N SER A 46 -10.09 4.31 12.25
CA SER A 46 -10.57 5.68 11.94
C SER A 46 -9.98 6.81 12.79
N ASP A 47 -9.44 6.51 13.97
CA ASP A 47 -8.71 7.47 14.80
C ASP A 47 -7.50 8.07 14.02
N PRO A 48 -7.26 9.40 14.11
CA PRO A 48 -6.11 10.04 13.48
C PRO A 48 -4.75 9.43 13.84
N ALA A 49 -4.64 8.72 14.97
CA ALA A 49 -3.42 7.99 15.33
C ALA A 49 -2.99 6.96 14.27
N PHE A 50 -3.90 6.51 13.40
CA PHE A 50 -3.60 5.58 12.30
C PHE A 50 -3.52 6.25 10.93
N ASP A 51 -3.40 7.58 10.87
CA ASP A 51 -3.23 8.29 9.59
C ASP A 51 -2.01 7.77 8.81
N PHE A 52 -0.96 7.31 9.51
CA PHE A 52 0.20 6.69 8.86
C PHE A 52 -0.16 5.39 8.11
N VAL A 53 -1.07 4.56 8.64
CA VAL A 53 -1.56 3.35 7.95
C VAL A 53 -2.36 3.74 6.71
N ARG A 54 -3.25 4.72 6.85
CA ARG A 54 -4.06 5.24 5.73
C ARG A 54 -3.24 5.98 4.68
N SER A 55 -2.04 6.46 5.03
CA SER A 55 -1.13 7.09 4.07
C SER A 55 -0.46 6.08 3.14
N ILE A 56 -0.48 4.78 3.49
CA ILE A 56 0.11 3.74 2.66
C ILE A 56 -0.66 3.65 1.34
N THR A 57 0.02 3.96 0.24
CA THR A 57 -0.50 3.78 -1.11
C THR A 57 0.37 2.76 -1.84
N VAL A 58 -0.27 1.73 -2.41
CA VAL A 58 0.40 0.67 -3.16
C VAL A 58 0.12 0.85 -4.64
N TYR A 59 1.15 0.92 -5.46
CA TYR A 59 1.07 0.99 -6.91
C TYR A 59 1.53 -0.35 -7.47
N SER A 60 0.63 -1.06 -8.13
CA SER A 60 0.96 -2.27 -8.88
C SER A 60 1.05 -1.91 -10.35
N VAL A 61 2.29 -1.81 -10.86
CA VAL A 61 2.59 -1.62 -12.28
C VAL A 61 2.80 -3.00 -12.89
N GLU A 62 1.73 -3.57 -13.43
CA GLU A 62 1.75 -4.93 -13.99
C GLU A 62 2.32 -4.95 -15.40
N ARG A 63 2.20 -3.83 -16.12
CA ARG A 63 2.78 -3.62 -17.45
C ARG A 63 3.00 -2.13 -17.67
N LEU A 64 4.23 -1.72 -17.92
CA LEU A 64 4.54 -0.40 -18.45
C LEU A 64 5.49 -0.60 -19.63
N HIS A 65 4.94 -0.68 -20.83
CA HIS A 65 5.68 -1.02 -22.03
C HIS A 65 5.42 -0.04 -23.18
N GLN A 66 6.48 0.59 -23.67
CA GLN A 66 6.48 1.49 -24.82
C GLN A 66 7.61 1.08 -25.76
N ARG A 67 7.39 1.10 -27.08
CA ARG A 67 8.47 0.99 -28.09
C ARG A 67 7.97 1.37 -29.48
N GLU A 68 8.90 1.73 -30.35
CA GLU A 68 8.63 1.84 -31.79
C GLU A 68 8.20 0.48 -32.36
N ALA A 69 7.22 0.53 -33.26
CA ALA A 69 6.67 -0.60 -33.98
C ALA A 69 6.21 -0.15 -35.37
N GLY A 70 5.97 -1.10 -36.28
CA GLY A 70 5.75 -0.80 -37.70
C GLY A 70 7.01 -1.05 -38.53
N GLY A 71 6.92 -0.84 -39.84
CA GLY A 71 8.03 -0.83 -40.78
C GLY A 71 8.38 0.58 -41.24
N ASP A 72 9.24 0.67 -42.25
CA ASP A 72 9.88 1.92 -42.70
C ASP A 72 8.90 3.06 -43.07
N ASP A 73 7.67 2.74 -43.50
CA ASP A 73 6.66 3.71 -43.96
C ASP A 73 5.45 3.87 -43.02
N ASP A 74 5.36 3.08 -41.94
CA ASP A 74 4.20 3.06 -41.04
C ASP A 74 4.61 2.95 -39.57
N GLU A 75 5.75 3.56 -39.21
CA GLU A 75 6.22 3.60 -37.83
C GLU A 75 5.22 4.30 -36.89
N TYR A 76 4.92 3.63 -35.79
CA TYR A 76 4.07 4.15 -34.73
C TYR A 76 4.60 3.72 -33.35
N CYS A 77 4.12 4.43 -32.33
CA CYS A 77 4.48 4.10 -30.97
C CYS A 77 3.50 3.11 -30.35
N LEU A 78 3.98 1.91 -30.04
CA LEU A 78 3.20 0.90 -29.35
C LEU A 78 3.31 1.13 -27.84
N ARG A 79 2.17 1.37 -27.18
CA ARG A 79 2.08 1.57 -25.73
C ARG A 79 1.10 0.58 -25.10
N TYR A 80 1.50 0.02 -23.96
CA TYR A 80 0.67 -0.79 -23.10
C TYR A 80 0.96 -0.47 -21.64
N GLU A 81 -0.09 -0.08 -20.93
CA GLU A 81 -0.07 0.19 -19.51
C GLU A 81 -1.11 -0.66 -18.76
N ASP A 82 -0.75 -1.08 -17.56
CA ASP A 82 -1.63 -1.71 -16.59
C ASP A 82 -1.14 -1.30 -15.20
N VAL A 83 -1.77 -0.27 -14.65
CA VAL A 83 -1.44 0.33 -13.36
C VAL A 83 -2.66 0.24 -12.46
N ARG A 84 -2.44 -0.21 -11.22
CA ARG A 84 -3.47 -0.29 -10.19
C ARG A 84 -2.99 0.39 -8.92
N ILE A 85 -3.85 1.19 -8.31
CA ILE A 85 -3.55 1.95 -7.10
C ILE A 85 -4.39 1.40 -5.95
N GLY A 86 -3.73 0.96 -4.90
CA GLY A 86 -4.30 0.35 -3.72
C GLY A 86 -4.20 1.29 -2.53
N ARG A 87 -5.30 1.45 -1.80
CA ARG A 87 -5.38 2.32 -0.62
C ARG A 87 -6.18 1.67 0.49
N TYR A 88 -5.86 2.06 1.72
CA TYR A 88 -6.67 1.74 2.90
C TYR A 88 -7.78 2.77 3.13
N GLY A 89 -8.99 2.29 3.37
CA GLY A 89 -10.13 3.08 3.81
C GLY A 89 -10.10 3.37 5.32
N LEU A 90 -11.13 4.08 5.79
CA LEU A 90 -11.24 4.48 7.19
C LEU A 90 -11.40 3.30 8.16
N GLN A 91 -11.89 2.16 7.68
CA GLN A 91 -12.15 0.98 8.51
C GLN A 91 -11.15 -0.16 8.21
N GLY A 92 -10.00 0.19 7.62
CA GLY A 92 -8.96 -0.80 7.31
C GLY A 92 -9.26 -1.66 6.08
N ASP A 93 -10.36 -1.40 5.38
CA ASP A 93 -10.64 -2.00 4.09
C ASP A 93 -9.55 -1.60 3.09
N PHE A 94 -9.10 -2.56 2.28
CA PHE A 94 -8.14 -2.28 1.21
C PHE A 94 -8.81 -2.47 -0.14
N TYR A 95 -8.72 -1.46 -0.99
CA TYR A 95 -9.35 -1.49 -2.31
C TYR A 95 -8.37 -1.04 -3.38
N TRP A 96 -8.58 -1.59 -4.58
CA TRP A 96 -7.86 -1.22 -5.79
C TRP A 96 -8.72 -0.32 -6.66
N GLN A 97 -8.10 0.67 -7.28
CA GLN A 97 -8.63 1.42 -8.41
C GLN A 97 -7.69 1.30 -9.60
N SER A 98 -8.22 1.46 -10.80
CA SER A 98 -7.39 1.66 -11.99
C SER A 98 -6.61 2.97 -11.84
N GLY A 99 -5.36 2.95 -12.28
CA GLY A 99 -4.52 4.14 -12.39
C GLY A 99 -3.90 4.25 -13.78
N GLU A 100 -3.21 5.35 -13.99
CA GLU A 100 -2.45 5.64 -15.21
C GLU A 100 -0.97 5.86 -14.84
N PRO A 101 -0.04 5.75 -15.80
CA PRO A 101 1.37 6.03 -15.54
C PRO A 101 1.62 7.44 -14.96
N SER A 102 0.79 8.43 -15.31
CA SER A 102 0.88 9.78 -14.74
C SER A 102 0.44 9.89 -13.27
N ASP A 103 -0.17 8.84 -12.71
CA ASP A 103 -0.49 8.77 -11.29
C ASP A 103 0.68 8.25 -10.45
N LEU A 104 1.75 7.74 -11.10
CA LEU A 104 2.92 7.24 -10.40
C LEU A 104 3.64 8.40 -9.71
N PRO A 105 4.09 8.22 -8.46
CA PRO A 105 4.81 9.27 -7.73
C PRO A 105 6.16 9.58 -8.38
N ASP A 106 6.65 10.81 -8.23
CA ASP A 106 7.99 11.23 -8.73
C ASP A 106 9.14 10.33 -8.24
N ALA A 107 8.95 9.62 -7.12
CA ALA A 107 9.94 8.70 -6.56
C ALA A 107 9.96 7.32 -7.25
N TYR A 108 8.96 7.00 -8.06
CA TYR A 108 8.93 5.79 -8.89
C TYR A 108 10.03 5.86 -9.96
N VAL A 109 10.66 4.72 -10.22
CA VAL A 109 11.75 4.59 -11.20
C VAL A 109 11.34 3.61 -12.30
N GLY A 110 11.48 4.00 -13.56
CA GLY A 110 11.19 3.17 -14.73
C GLY A 110 10.10 3.70 -15.66
N ASP A 111 9.51 4.87 -15.38
CA ASP A 111 8.56 5.56 -16.25
C ASP A 111 9.12 6.86 -16.86
N GLU A 112 10.41 7.18 -16.66
CA GLU A 112 10.98 8.51 -16.95
C GLU A 112 10.88 8.93 -18.42
N ARG A 113 10.74 7.95 -19.32
CA ARG A 113 10.63 8.15 -20.77
C ARG A 113 9.28 7.73 -21.33
N TRP A 114 8.32 7.44 -20.46
CA TRP A 114 6.96 7.15 -20.85
C TRP A 114 6.33 8.40 -21.48
N GLY A 115 5.65 8.25 -22.62
CA GLY A 115 5.00 9.37 -23.31
C GLY A 115 5.91 10.23 -24.20
N ASP A 116 7.25 10.07 -24.10
CA ASP A 116 8.23 10.68 -25.03
C ASP A 116 8.02 10.20 -26.49
N HIS A 117 8.86 10.69 -27.41
CA HIS A 117 8.94 10.25 -28.81
C HIS A 117 9.45 8.79 -28.94
N CYS A 118 8.61 7.89 -28.45
CA CYS A 118 8.68 6.43 -28.45
C CYS A 118 9.96 5.69 -28.07
N PRO A 119 10.75 6.16 -27.08
CA PRO A 119 11.83 5.32 -26.56
C PRO A 119 11.29 4.03 -25.95
N THR A 120 12.12 2.99 -25.96
CA THR A 120 11.79 1.73 -25.30
C THR A 120 11.66 1.95 -23.79
N VAL A 121 10.48 1.65 -23.26
CA VAL A 121 10.17 1.55 -21.83
C VAL A 121 9.68 0.14 -21.59
N ASN A 122 10.18 -0.50 -20.53
CA ASN A 122 9.68 -1.78 -20.07
C ASN A 122 9.92 -1.87 -18.56
N ASN A 123 8.85 -1.70 -17.79
CA ASN A 123 8.91 -1.83 -16.35
C ASN A 123 7.70 -2.62 -15.83
N ARG A 124 7.96 -3.39 -14.79
CA ARG A 124 6.96 -4.01 -13.93
C ARG A 124 7.47 -3.90 -12.51
N ALA A 125 6.65 -3.34 -11.65
CA ALA A 125 7.04 -3.09 -10.28
C ALA A 125 5.84 -3.05 -9.35
N VAL A 126 6.09 -3.37 -8.09
CA VAL A 126 5.25 -2.91 -6.99
C VAL A 126 5.99 -1.76 -6.34
N PHE A 127 5.33 -0.60 -6.24
CA PHE A 127 5.84 0.57 -5.54
C PHE A 127 4.92 0.87 -4.37
N VAL A 128 5.47 1.13 -3.20
CA VAL A 128 4.71 1.47 -1.99
C VAL A 128 5.27 2.77 -1.45
N GLU A 129 4.40 3.73 -1.16
CA GLU A 129 4.76 4.92 -0.40
C GLU A 129 3.93 5.05 0.86
N TRP A 130 4.49 5.77 1.85
CA TRP A 130 3.82 6.06 3.11
C TRP A 130 4.37 7.34 3.74
N SER A 131 3.61 7.91 4.67
CA SER A 131 4.08 8.88 5.66
C SER A 131 4.10 8.21 7.03
N ASP A 132 5.23 8.22 7.73
CA ASP A 132 5.32 7.65 9.07
C ASP A 132 4.55 8.49 10.12
N TYR A 133 4.53 8.03 11.38
CA TYR A 133 3.82 8.74 12.46
C TYR A 133 4.38 10.13 12.79
N GLN A 134 5.60 10.45 12.34
CA GLN A 134 6.21 11.79 12.47
C GLN A 134 5.97 12.65 11.22
N GLY A 135 5.32 12.10 10.18
CA GLY A 135 5.08 12.75 8.91
C GLY A 135 6.24 12.66 7.93
N ASN A 136 7.23 11.79 8.16
CA ASN A 136 8.32 11.58 7.20
C ASN A 136 7.84 10.69 6.05
N PHE A 137 8.13 11.13 4.82
CA PHE A 137 7.87 10.34 3.62
C PHE A 137 8.85 9.17 3.52
N GLY A 138 8.33 7.99 3.18
CA GLY A 138 9.10 6.79 2.86
C GLY A 138 8.48 6.06 1.68
N TYR A 139 9.31 5.28 0.97
CA TYR A 139 8.86 4.46 -0.14
C TYR A 139 9.76 3.24 -0.34
N GLU A 140 9.23 2.25 -1.04
CA GLU A 140 9.96 1.07 -1.51
C GLU A 140 9.46 0.65 -2.89
N GLN A 141 10.38 0.21 -3.76
CA GLN A 141 10.06 -0.31 -5.08
C GLN A 141 10.69 -1.69 -5.28
N VAL A 142 9.88 -2.64 -5.73
CA VAL A 142 10.31 -3.99 -6.10
C VAL A 142 10.01 -4.22 -7.58
N ASN A 143 11.07 -4.36 -8.38
CA ASN A 143 10.96 -4.68 -9.81
C ASN A 143 10.94 -6.21 -10.01
N TYR A 144 10.18 -6.73 -10.99
CA TYR A 144 10.04 -8.18 -11.22
C TYR A 144 9.75 -8.59 -12.69
#